data_AF-A0A9Q9HEJ0-F1
#
_entry.id   AF-A0A9Q9HEJ0-F1
#
_cell.length_a   1.000
_cell.length_b   1.000
_cell.length_c   1.000
_cell.angle_alpha   90.00
_cell.angle_beta   90.00
_cell.angle_gamma   90.00
#
_symmetry.space_group_name_H-M   'P 1'
#
loop_
_entity.id
_entity.type
_entity.pdbx_description
1 polymer ?
#
loop_
_entity_poly.entity_id
_entity_poly.type
_entity_poly.pdbx_seq_one_letter_code
_entity_poly.pdbx_strand_id
1 'polypeptide(L)'
;MTERKKTQKPLWQNPVIIAASLATVGVVAFGWWAGSQQVCNVDFWGNRSCSGTKWSAFLEASPNEVGDTLAGFAGALAFVWLIATVVLQGQELREQRQEFEKMAEAQQEQVKVLEKQREIFEDEQRQRLEDRQSRLLMERLIGIQKLLTGTPQLKVEYELEDGSGRRSARSRAARREFNIGLSPSRERTEVDDAIERSLRQIDHGIVHILEQRPRGWTAVNFSYDTDKVGELGDLLEAILSSKEHLTEADQQKISTFKIQDLSLKLEEALALSELSQ
;
A
#
# COMPACT_ATOMS: atom_id res chain seq x y z
N MET A 1 8.72 25.30 -11.73
CA MET A 1 9.49 24.65 -12.81
C MET A 1 9.85 25.71 -13.83
N THR A 2 11.09 26.19 -13.80
CA THR A 2 11.62 27.11 -14.82
C THR A 2 12.24 26.27 -15.92
N GLU A 3 11.61 26.26 -17.10
CA GLU A 3 12.20 25.71 -18.33
C GLU A 3 13.56 26.40 -18.56
N ARG A 4 14.66 25.71 -18.27
CA ARG A 4 15.96 26.14 -18.75
C ARG A 4 15.95 25.97 -20.26
N LYS A 5 15.75 27.06 -20.99
CA LYS A 5 16.06 27.12 -22.42
C LYS A 5 17.51 26.66 -22.59
N LYS A 6 17.72 25.43 -23.09
CA LYS A 6 19.04 24.98 -23.54
C LYS A 6 19.45 25.98 -24.60
N THR A 7 20.41 26.85 -24.28
CA THR A 7 21.00 27.79 -25.23
C THR A 7 21.71 26.95 -26.27
N GLN A 8 21.02 26.70 -27.38
CA GLN A 8 21.56 25.97 -28.50
C GLN A 8 22.76 26.78 -28.99
N LYS A 9 23.97 26.27 -28.76
CA LYS A 9 25.17 26.94 -29.24
C LYS A 9 25.04 27.04 -30.77
N PRO A 10 25.30 28.22 -31.36
CA PRO A 10 25.22 28.36 -32.81
C PRO A 10 26.13 27.35 -33.48
N LEU A 11 25.65 26.75 -34.58
CA LEU A 11 26.31 25.65 -35.29
C LEU A 11 27.81 25.90 -35.56
N TRP A 12 28.16 27.16 -35.85
CA TRP A 12 29.51 27.65 -36.12
C TRP A 12 30.49 27.58 -34.93
N GLN A 13 30.01 27.32 -33.72
CA GLN A 13 30.85 27.12 -32.52
C GLN A 13 31.23 25.65 -32.30
N ASN A 14 30.75 24.71 -33.12
CA ASN A 14 31.13 23.31 -32.97
C ASN A 14 32.57 23.11 -33.51
N PRO A 15 33.52 22.62 -32.69
CA PRO A 15 34.91 22.43 -33.12
C PRO A 15 35.04 21.47 -34.30
N VAL A 16 34.14 20.50 -34.45
CA VAL A 16 34.13 19.54 -35.57
C VAL A 16 33.79 20.25 -36.88
N ILE A 17 32.82 21.17 -36.87
CA ILE A 17 32.42 21.94 -38.06
C ILE A 17 33.51 22.93 -38.45
N ILE A 18 34.15 23.57 -37.47
CA ILE A 18 35.31 24.44 -37.71
C ILE A 18 36.45 23.63 -38.33
N ALA A 19 36.78 22.46 -37.78
CA ALA A 19 37.82 21.59 -38.31
C ALA A 19 37.51 21.10 -39.74
N ALA A 20 36.27 20.68 -40.01
CA ALA A 20 35.84 20.26 -41.35
C ALA A 20 35.89 21.42 -42.37
N SER A 21 35.53 22.63 -41.94
CA SER A 21 35.60 23.83 -42.77
C SER A 21 37.05 24.20 -43.08
N LEU A 22 37.95 24.18 -42.07
CA LEU A 22 39.39 24.40 -42.27
C LEU A 22 40.01 23.33 -43.18
N ALA A 23 39.63 22.05 -43.02
CA ALA A 23 40.06 20.98 -43.90
C ALA A 23 39.56 21.18 -45.34
N THR A 24 38.31 21.62 -45.52
CA THR A 24 37.75 21.99 -46.83
C THR A 24 38.54 23.11 -47.49
N VAL A 25 38.84 24.18 -46.75
CA VAL A 25 39.70 25.28 -47.22
C VAL A 25 41.09 24.75 -47.60
N GLY A 26 41.65 23.82 -46.81
CA GLY A 26 42.92 23.16 -47.11
C GLY A 26 42.88 22.36 -48.41
N VAL A 27 41.83 21.56 -48.64
CA VAL A 27 41.63 20.80 -49.89
C VAL A 27 41.50 21.75 -51.09
N VAL A 28 40.73 22.83 -50.97
CA VAL A 28 40.58 23.85 -52.01
C VAL A 28 41.91 24.56 -52.29
N ALA A 29 42.63 24.98 -51.25
CA ALA A 29 43.92 25.63 -51.39
C ALA A 29 44.96 24.69 -52.03
N PHE A 30 44.93 23.40 -51.67
CA PHE A 30 45.77 22.38 -52.29
C PHE A 30 45.43 22.18 -53.77
N GLY A 31 44.15 22.08 -54.12
CA GLY A 31 43.69 21.99 -55.52
C GLY A 31 44.11 23.20 -56.34
N TRP A 32 43.96 24.40 -55.78
CA TRP A 32 44.40 25.65 -56.41
C TRP A 32 45.92 25.69 -56.64
N TRP A 33 46.69 25.34 -55.60
CA TRP A 33 48.16 25.25 -55.67
C TRP A 33 48.62 24.20 -56.68
N ALA A 34 47.98 23.03 -56.69
CA ALA A 34 48.28 21.96 -57.64
C ALA A 34 47.97 22.37 -59.08
N GLY A 35 46.84 23.03 -59.33
CA GLY A 35 46.47 23.56 -60.64
C GLY A 35 47.37 24.70 -61.13
N SER A 36 48.01 25.43 -60.21
CA SER A 36 48.95 26.51 -60.54
C SER A 36 50.33 26.01 -60.97
N GLN A 37 50.63 24.71 -60.84
CA GLN A 37 51.89 24.15 -61.30
C GLN A 37 51.99 24.18 -62.84
N GLN A 38 53.20 24.34 -63.37
CA GLN A 38 53.45 24.30 -64.81
C GLN A 38 53.33 22.87 -65.36
N VAL A 39 52.87 22.76 -66.61
CA VAL A 39 52.86 21.49 -67.36
C VAL A 39 54.12 21.46 -68.22
N CYS A 40 54.95 20.44 -68.03
CA CYS A 40 56.15 20.22 -68.83
C CYS A 40 55.95 18.93 -69.63
N ASN A 41 55.99 19.05 -70.94
CA ASN A 41 56.01 17.91 -71.85
C ASN A 41 57.45 17.63 -72.29
N VAL A 42 57.78 16.35 -72.35
CA VAL A 42 59.02 15.86 -72.97
C VAL A 42 58.68 15.40 -74.38
N ASP A 43 59.38 15.94 -75.37
CA ASP A 43 59.25 15.47 -76.74
C ASP A 43 59.98 14.11 -76.93
N PHE A 44 59.80 13.50 -78.10
CA PHE A 44 60.47 12.24 -78.47
C PHE A 44 62.01 12.34 -78.41
N TRP A 45 62.56 13.55 -78.55
CA TRP A 45 63.99 13.84 -78.54
C TRP A 45 64.55 14.16 -77.14
N GLY A 46 63.69 14.14 -76.11
CA GLY A 46 64.07 14.40 -74.72
C GLY A 46 64.14 15.89 -74.34
N ASN A 47 63.74 16.81 -75.20
CA ASN A 47 63.65 18.23 -74.86
C ASN A 47 62.42 18.48 -73.99
N ARG A 48 62.60 19.23 -72.90
CA ARG A 48 61.49 19.70 -72.06
C ARG A 48 61.00 21.05 -72.55
N SER A 49 59.73 21.11 -72.92
CA SER A 49 59.02 22.37 -73.11
C SER A 49 57.96 22.50 -72.03
N CYS A 50 58.04 23.57 -71.24
CA CYS A 50 57.04 23.92 -70.24
C CYS A 50 56.25 25.12 -70.75
N SER A 51 55.00 24.90 -71.15
CA SER A 51 54.12 25.97 -71.65
C SER A 51 52.77 25.88 -70.95
N GLY A 52 52.40 26.94 -70.22
CA GLY A 52 51.12 27.05 -69.53
C GLY A 52 51.08 26.46 -68.12
N THR A 53 49.91 26.55 -67.51
CA THR A 53 49.61 26.02 -66.17
C THR A 53 48.70 24.79 -66.30
N LYS A 54 48.63 23.95 -65.26
CA LYS A 54 47.67 22.83 -65.26
C LYS A 54 46.22 23.31 -65.40
N TRP A 55 45.91 24.55 -65.01
CA TRP A 55 44.61 25.18 -65.26
C TRP A 55 44.32 25.38 -66.75
N SER A 56 45.29 25.85 -67.55
CA SER A 56 45.06 25.99 -69.01
C SER A 56 44.89 24.61 -69.65
N ALA A 57 45.70 23.63 -69.24
CA ALA A 57 45.55 22.25 -69.69
C ALA A 57 44.19 21.63 -69.30
N PHE A 58 43.69 21.93 -68.10
CA PHE A 58 42.38 21.46 -67.64
C PHE A 58 41.22 22.09 -68.44
N LEU A 59 41.32 23.36 -68.83
CA LEU A 59 40.30 24.03 -69.66
C LEU A 59 40.28 23.52 -71.10
N GLU A 60 41.43 23.04 -71.61
CA GLU A 60 41.57 22.46 -72.95
C GLU A 60 41.36 20.93 -72.98
N ALA A 61 41.26 20.29 -71.80
CA ALA A 61 41.15 18.85 -71.67
C ALA A 61 39.81 18.30 -72.20
N SER A 62 39.82 17.02 -72.55
CA SER A 62 38.58 16.35 -72.97
C SER A 62 37.57 16.30 -71.80
N PRO A 63 36.26 16.29 -72.07
CA PRO A 63 35.24 16.24 -71.01
C PRO A 63 35.39 15.08 -70.02
N ASN A 64 35.95 13.95 -70.46
CA ASN A 64 36.19 12.79 -69.59
C ASN A 64 37.29 13.06 -68.56
N GLU A 65 38.41 13.66 -68.98
CA GLU A 65 39.54 13.98 -68.10
C GLU A 65 39.20 15.09 -67.09
N VAL A 66 38.37 16.05 -67.52
CA VAL A 66 37.77 17.07 -66.64
C VAL A 66 36.91 16.40 -65.58
N GLY A 67 36.07 15.44 -65.99
CA GLY A 67 35.23 14.63 -65.11
C GLY A 67 36.03 13.88 -64.05
N ASP A 68 37.08 13.16 -64.46
CA ASP A 68 37.92 12.38 -63.54
C ASP A 68 38.60 13.25 -62.48
N THR A 69 39.11 14.42 -62.89
CA THR A 69 39.76 15.36 -61.97
C THR A 69 38.77 15.97 -60.98
N LEU A 70 37.58 16.37 -61.45
CA LEU A 70 36.51 16.88 -60.59
C LEU A 70 35.97 15.81 -59.65
N ALA A 71 35.86 14.56 -60.11
CA ALA A 71 35.41 13.45 -59.28
C ALA A 71 36.40 13.16 -58.14
N GLY A 72 37.71 13.20 -58.41
CA GLY A 72 38.75 13.07 -57.38
C GLY A 72 38.66 14.18 -56.34
N PHE A 73 38.50 15.44 -56.77
CA PHE A 73 38.37 16.59 -55.87
C PHE A 73 37.08 16.55 -55.03
N ALA A 74 35.95 16.25 -55.67
CA ALA A 74 34.67 16.09 -54.99
C ALA A 74 34.69 14.91 -54.01
N GLY A 75 35.36 13.82 -54.35
CA GLY A 75 35.55 12.66 -53.47
C GLY A 75 36.32 13.01 -52.20
N ALA A 76 37.42 13.77 -52.32
CA ALA A 76 38.18 14.24 -51.15
C ALA A 76 37.35 15.16 -50.24
N LEU A 77 36.57 16.09 -50.82
CA LEU A 77 35.67 16.95 -50.05
C LEU A 77 34.56 16.17 -49.36
N ALA A 78 33.92 15.24 -50.07
CA ALA A 78 32.88 14.38 -49.51
C ALA A 78 33.42 13.55 -48.34
N PHE A 79 34.66 13.06 -48.44
CA PHE A 79 35.30 12.28 -47.39
C PHE A 79 35.54 13.09 -46.10
N VAL A 80 35.98 14.35 -46.22
CA VAL A 80 36.14 15.26 -45.06
C VAL A 80 34.80 15.43 -44.33
N TRP A 81 33.72 15.68 -45.06
CA TRP A 81 32.40 15.85 -44.48
C TRP A 81 31.80 14.55 -43.93
N LEU A 82 32.11 13.39 -44.53
CA LEU A 82 31.73 12.09 -43.99
C LEU A 82 32.36 11.86 -42.62
N ILE A 83 33.67 12.12 -42.46
CA ILE A 83 34.33 12.01 -41.15
C ILE A 83 33.69 12.97 -40.13
N ALA A 84 33.46 14.23 -40.54
CA ALA A 84 32.86 15.23 -39.67
C ALA A 84 31.48 14.80 -39.16
N THR A 85 30.63 14.25 -40.03
CA THR A 85 29.29 13.77 -39.65
C THR A 85 29.35 12.56 -38.73
N VAL A 86 30.24 11.59 -38.96
CA VAL A 86 30.42 10.43 -38.06
C VAL A 86 30.90 10.85 -36.67
N VAL A 87 31.85 11.80 -36.61
CA VAL A 87 32.33 12.32 -35.32
C VAL A 87 31.21 13.08 -34.59
N LEU A 88 30.44 13.89 -35.30
CA LEU A 88 29.30 14.61 -34.73
C LEU A 88 28.25 13.66 -34.17
N GLN A 89 27.85 12.65 -34.96
CA GLN A 89 26.92 11.61 -34.52
C GLN A 89 27.44 10.84 -33.31
N GLY A 90 28.75 10.55 -33.25
CA GLY A 90 29.38 9.90 -32.09
C GLY A 90 29.30 10.74 -30.82
N GLN A 91 29.42 12.08 -30.93
CA GLN A 91 29.27 12.99 -29.79
C GLN A 91 27.82 13.03 -29.30
N GLU A 92 26.85 13.14 -30.23
CA GLU A 92 25.42 13.14 -29.90
C GLU A 92 24.99 11.85 -29.18
N LEU A 93 25.44 10.69 -29.66
CA LEU A 93 25.15 9.41 -29.00
C LEU A 93 25.75 9.32 -27.59
N ARG A 94 26.93 9.89 -27.37
CA ARG A 94 27.56 9.89 -26.04
C ARG A 94 26.79 10.79 -25.07
N GLU A 95 26.35 11.95 -25.52
CA GLU A 95 25.51 12.85 -24.71
C GLU A 95 24.15 12.23 -24.41
N GLN A 96 23.52 11.59 -25.40
CA GLN A 96 22.27 10.85 -25.19
C GLN A 96 22.42 9.73 -24.16
N ARG A 97 23.52 8.96 -24.19
CA ARG A 97 23.78 7.92 -23.18
C ARG A 97 23.86 8.48 -21.76
N GLN A 98 24.52 9.63 -21.59
CA GLN A 98 24.61 10.28 -20.27
C GLN A 98 23.26 10.79 -19.79
N GLU A 99 22.43 11.33 -20.68
CA GLU A 99 21.06 11.75 -20.32
C GLU A 99 20.18 10.53 -19.97
N PHE A 100 20.33 9.40 -20.69
CA PHE A 100 19.62 8.16 -20.35
C PHE A 100 20.06 7.58 -19.00
N GLU A 101 21.34 7.62 -18.66
CA GLU A 101 21.85 7.16 -17.37
C GLU A 101 21.26 7.98 -16.21
N LYS A 102 21.24 9.31 -16.34
CA LYS A 102 20.59 10.21 -15.37
C LYS A 102 19.08 9.96 -15.27
N MET A 103 18.43 9.70 -16.39
CA MET A 103 16.99 9.38 -16.41
C MET A 103 16.72 8.06 -15.70
N ALA A 104 17.56 7.04 -15.90
CA ALA A 104 17.46 5.77 -15.21
C ALA A 104 17.66 5.91 -13.70
N GLU A 105 18.65 6.72 -13.26
CA GLU A 105 18.86 7.04 -11.85
C GLU A 105 17.64 7.73 -11.22
N ALA A 106 17.09 8.75 -11.89
CA ALA A 106 15.90 9.45 -11.43
C ALA A 106 14.66 8.53 -11.37
N GLN A 107 14.53 7.59 -12.31
CA GLN A 107 13.47 6.57 -12.27
C GLN A 107 13.63 5.62 -11.08
N GLN A 108 14.86 5.17 -10.79
CA GLN A 108 15.12 4.33 -9.62
C GLN A 108 14.80 5.07 -8.31
N GLU A 109 15.10 6.37 -8.23
CA GLU A 109 14.73 7.18 -7.07
C GLU A 109 13.21 7.31 -6.93
N GLN A 110 12.48 7.52 -8.03
CA GLN A 110 11.01 7.51 -8.02
C GLN A 110 10.43 6.19 -7.54
N VAL A 111 10.99 5.05 -7.96
CA VAL A 111 10.58 3.73 -7.47
C VAL A 111 10.78 3.61 -5.97
N LYS A 112 11.93 4.03 -5.44
CA LYS A 112 12.18 4.03 -3.98
C LYS A 112 11.20 4.92 -3.21
N VAL A 113 10.81 6.05 -3.77
CA VAL A 113 9.80 6.93 -3.15
C VAL A 113 8.43 6.26 -3.15
N LEU A 114 8.06 5.57 -4.23
CA LEU A 114 6.80 4.83 -4.31
C LEU A 114 6.77 3.64 -3.34
N GLU A 115 7.89 2.93 -3.15
CA GLU A 115 8.02 1.86 -2.15
C GLU A 115 7.78 2.41 -0.73
N LYS A 116 8.38 3.54 -0.37
CA LYS A 116 8.13 4.19 0.92
C LYS A 116 6.69 4.66 1.09
N GLN A 117 6.08 5.19 0.04
CA GLN A 117 4.67 5.58 0.07
C GLN A 117 3.76 4.37 0.26
N ARG A 118 4.10 3.23 -0.34
CA ARG A 118 3.38 1.98 -0.15
C ARG A 118 3.46 1.49 1.29
N GLU A 119 4.64 1.50 1.90
CA GLU A 119 4.82 1.13 3.32
C GLU A 119 3.94 2.00 4.23
N ILE A 120 3.97 3.33 4.04
CA ILE A 120 3.14 4.26 4.81
C ILE A 120 1.64 3.97 4.62
N PHE A 121 1.22 3.63 3.40
CA PHE A 121 -0.18 3.33 3.10
C PHE A 121 -0.62 2.00 3.71
N GLU A 122 0.23 0.96 3.68
CA GLU A 122 -0.02 -0.32 4.32
C GLU A 122 -0.16 -0.16 5.85
N ASP A 123 0.71 0.63 6.48
CA ASP A 123 0.63 0.98 7.89
C ASP A 123 -0.64 1.78 8.23
N GLU A 124 -1.00 2.78 7.42
CA GLU A 124 -2.22 3.56 7.63
C GLU A 124 -3.47 2.69 7.48
N GLN A 125 -3.49 1.77 6.51
CA GLN A 125 -4.60 0.83 6.36
C GLN A 125 -4.71 -0.10 7.57
N ARG A 126 -3.58 -0.60 8.08
CA ARG A 126 -3.54 -1.43 9.28
C ARG A 126 -4.08 -0.67 10.49
N GLN A 127 -3.62 0.56 10.73
CA GLN A 127 -4.12 1.40 11.82
C GLN A 127 -5.63 1.66 11.69
N ARG A 128 -6.13 1.92 10.49
CA ARG A 128 -7.57 2.12 10.24
C ARG A 128 -8.39 0.86 10.52
N LEU A 129 -7.85 -0.33 10.24
CA LEU A 129 -8.51 -1.60 10.55
C LEU A 129 -8.53 -1.84 12.07
N GLU A 130 -7.40 -1.64 12.74
CA GLU A 130 -7.28 -1.75 14.19
C GLU A 130 -8.26 -0.78 14.90
N ASP A 131 -8.29 0.50 14.48
CA ASP A 131 -9.22 1.51 15.02
C ASP A 131 -10.70 1.13 14.83
N ARG A 132 -11.06 0.56 13.67
CA ARG A 132 -12.44 0.11 13.41
C ARG A 132 -12.81 -1.04 14.34
N GLN A 133 -11.90 -1.99 14.53
CA GLN A 133 -12.13 -3.13 15.42
C GLN A 133 -12.25 -2.70 16.87
N SER A 134 -11.38 -1.81 17.35
CA SER A 134 -11.48 -1.26 18.70
C SER A 134 -12.78 -0.47 18.91
N ARG A 135 -13.24 0.29 17.91
CA ARG A 135 -14.55 0.97 17.96
C ARG A 135 -15.72 0.00 18.04
N LEU A 136 -15.73 -1.04 17.21
CA LEU A 136 -16.78 -2.07 17.22
C LEU A 136 -16.80 -2.83 18.55
N LEU A 137 -15.63 -3.15 19.10
CA LEU A 137 -15.53 -3.74 20.43
C LEU A 137 -16.13 -2.82 21.49
N MET A 138 -15.75 -1.54 21.49
CA MET A 138 -16.27 -0.56 22.45
C MET A 138 -17.79 -0.39 22.33
N GLU A 139 -18.32 -0.35 21.11
CA GLU A 139 -19.76 -0.30 20.86
C GLU A 139 -20.49 -1.51 21.45
N ARG A 140 -19.93 -2.72 21.28
CA ARG A 140 -20.48 -3.96 21.87
C ARG A 140 -20.40 -3.98 23.38
N LEU A 141 -19.28 -3.53 23.96
CA LEU A 141 -19.11 -3.41 25.41
C LEU A 141 -20.11 -2.43 26.03
N ILE A 142 -20.35 -1.29 25.38
CA ILE A 142 -21.38 -0.33 25.77
C ILE A 142 -22.78 -0.97 25.64
N GLY A 143 -23.02 -1.76 24.60
CA GLY A 143 -24.25 -2.55 24.45
C GLY A 143 -24.51 -3.47 25.63
N ILE A 144 -23.51 -4.27 26.01
CA ILE A 144 -23.55 -5.15 27.19
C ILE A 144 -23.82 -4.33 28.45
N GLN A 145 -23.07 -3.24 28.67
CA GLN A 145 -23.27 -2.36 29.82
C GLN A 145 -24.70 -1.83 29.88
N LYS A 146 -25.26 -1.40 28.75
CA LYS A 146 -26.62 -0.86 28.66
C LYS A 146 -27.67 -1.93 28.95
N LEU A 147 -27.48 -3.17 28.49
CA LEU A 147 -28.38 -4.27 28.84
C LEU A 147 -28.32 -4.60 30.34
N LEU A 148 -27.11 -4.70 30.89
CA LEU A 148 -26.89 -5.02 32.31
C LEU A 148 -27.42 -3.93 33.26
N THR A 149 -27.33 -2.65 32.88
CA THR A 149 -27.73 -1.51 33.73
C THR A 149 -29.12 -0.97 33.44
N GLY A 150 -29.59 -1.07 32.19
CA GLY A 150 -30.82 -0.46 31.72
C GLY A 150 -32.06 -1.33 31.87
N THR A 151 -31.89 -2.64 32.06
CA THR A 151 -33.03 -3.54 32.25
C THR A 151 -33.34 -3.71 33.74
N PRO A 152 -34.55 -3.34 34.18
CA PRO A 152 -34.93 -3.54 35.57
C PRO A 152 -35.06 -5.04 35.81
N GLN A 153 -34.01 -5.62 36.40
CA GLN A 153 -33.95 -6.93 37.02
C GLN A 153 -34.31 -8.08 36.06
N LEU A 154 -33.31 -8.86 35.66
CA LEU A 154 -33.53 -10.19 35.12
C LEU A 154 -34.14 -11.02 36.27
N LYS A 155 -35.46 -10.97 36.35
CA LYS A 155 -36.22 -11.58 37.42
C LYS A 155 -36.30 -13.06 37.11
N VAL A 156 -35.61 -13.86 37.91
CA VAL A 156 -35.74 -15.31 37.89
C VAL A 156 -36.82 -15.64 38.90
N GLU A 157 -38.00 -15.95 38.39
CA GLU A 157 -39.05 -16.55 39.19
C GLU A 157 -38.88 -18.06 39.17
N TYR A 158 -38.96 -18.71 40.32
CA TYR A 158 -38.98 -20.16 40.42
C TYR A 158 -39.97 -20.61 41.49
N GLU A 159 -40.54 -21.78 41.26
CA GLU A 159 -41.39 -22.48 42.23
C GLU A 159 -40.64 -23.69 42.76
N LEU A 160 -40.79 -23.96 44.05
CA LEU A 160 -40.22 -25.16 44.67
C LEU A 160 -41.34 -26.20 44.79
N GLU A 161 -41.16 -27.36 44.18
CA GLU A 161 -42.08 -28.49 44.28
C GLU A 161 -41.46 -29.62 45.11
N ASP A 162 -42.28 -30.23 45.97
CA ASP A 162 -41.89 -31.40 46.76
C ASP A 162 -41.88 -32.65 45.84
N GLY A 163 -40.70 -33.25 45.67
CA GLY A 163 -40.51 -34.45 44.85
C GLY A 163 -41.22 -35.69 45.38
N SER A 164 -41.89 -35.62 46.53
CA SER A 164 -42.67 -36.74 47.08
C SER A 164 -43.92 -37.10 46.25
N GLY A 165 -44.29 -36.29 45.25
CA GLY A 165 -45.44 -36.54 44.36
C GLY A 165 -46.80 -36.51 45.07
N ARG A 166 -46.81 -36.26 46.39
CA ARG A 166 -48.04 -36.11 47.17
C ARG A 166 -48.54 -34.70 47.01
N ARG A 167 -49.50 -34.53 46.10
CA ARG A 167 -50.35 -33.33 45.99
C ARG A 167 -51.16 -33.14 47.27
N SER A 168 -50.50 -32.70 48.32
CA SER A 168 -51.12 -32.15 49.51
C SER A 168 -51.87 -30.90 49.06
N ALA A 169 -53.19 -30.90 49.19
CA ALA A 169 -54.05 -29.75 48.91
C ALA A 169 -53.73 -28.50 49.77
N ARG A 170 -52.71 -28.58 50.64
CA ARG A 170 -52.17 -27.48 51.45
C ARG A 170 -50.73 -27.11 51.15
N SER A 171 -50.04 -27.78 50.23
CA SER A 171 -48.73 -27.35 49.74
C SER A 171 -48.92 -26.12 48.86
N ARG A 172 -48.88 -24.92 49.45
CA ARG A 172 -48.74 -23.69 48.67
C ARG A 172 -47.34 -23.73 48.09
N ALA A 173 -47.23 -23.89 46.76
CA ALA A 173 -45.99 -23.62 46.05
C ALA A 173 -45.49 -22.24 46.51
N ALA A 174 -44.33 -22.22 47.15
CA ALA A 174 -43.71 -20.99 47.59
C ALA A 174 -43.03 -20.40 46.37
N ARG A 175 -43.75 -19.56 45.61
CA ARG A 175 -43.17 -18.77 44.53
C ARG A 175 -42.10 -17.86 45.14
N ARG A 176 -40.87 -18.06 44.69
CA ARG A 176 -39.70 -17.27 45.10
C ARG A 176 -39.28 -16.44 43.90
N GLU A 177 -38.86 -15.22 44.19
CA GLU A 177 -38.39 -14.29 43.17
C GLU A 177 -36.95 -13.92 43.52
N PHE A 178 -36.05 -14.10 42.57
CA PHE A 178 -34.68 -13.63 42.67
C PHE A 178 -34.41 -12.65 41.54
N ASN A 179 -33.97 -11.44 41.91
CA ASN A 179 -33.67 -10.40 40.95
C ASN A 179 -32.18 -10.47 40.62
N ILE A 180 -31.85 -11.02 39.44
CA ILE A 180 -30.52 -10.91 38.84
C ILE A 180 -30.49 -9.56 38.12
N GLY A 181 -30.10 -8.50 38.82
CA GLY A 181 -30.08 -7.18 38.20
C GLY A 181 -29.22 -6.22 38.97
N LEU A 182 -28.43 -5.44 38.23
CA LEU A 182 -27.83 -4.25 38.78
C LEU A 182 -28.98 -3.31 39.15
N SER A 183 -29.15 -3.08 40.44
CA SER A 183 -29.95 -1.93 40.88
C SER A 183 -29.32 -0.70 40.23
N PRO A 184 -30.09 0.16 39.53
CA PRO A 184 -29.53 1.27 38.77
C PRO A 184 -28.75 2.16 39.73
N SER A 185 -27.42 1.99 39.77
CA SER A 185 -26.56 2.86 40.55
C SER A 185 -26.60 4.20 39.85
N ARG A 186 -26.91 5.28 40.59
CA ARG A 186 -26.83 6.65 40.06
C ARG A 186 -25.42 7.03 39.60
N GLU A 187 -24.42 6.26 40.00
CA GLU A 187 -23.04 6.42 39.60
C GLU A 187 -22.78 5.75 38.25
N ARG A 188 -22.10 6.47 37.35
CA ARG A 188 -21.53 5.90 36.12
C ARG A 188 -20.56 4.81 36.53
N THR A 189 -21.00 3.57 36.46
CA THR A 189 -20.13 2.41 36.64
C THR A 189 -19.33 2.20 35.37
N GLU A 190 -18.02 2.00 35.50
CA GLU A 190 -17.21 1.51 34.38
C GLU A 190 -17.70 0.12 33.95
N VAL A 191 -17.44 -0.25 32.70
CA VAL A 191 -17.93 -1.52 32.12
C VAL A 191 -17.43 -2.70 32.94
N ASP A 192 -16.19 -2.64 33.42
CA ASP A 192 -15.51 -3.66 34.23
C ASP A 192 -16.30 -3.95 35.51
N ASP A 193 -16.64 -2.88 36.23
CA ASP A 193 -17.43 -2.92 37.47
C ASP A 193 -18.83 -3.49 37.24
N ALA A 194 -19.48 -3.11 36.14
CA ALA A 194 -20.81 -3.60 35.80
C ALA A 194 -20.81 -5.11 35.51
N ILE A 195 -19.82 -5.59 34.76
CA ILE A 195 -19.67 -7.01 34.45
C ILE A 195 -19.33 -7.81 35.72
N GLU A 196 -18.36 -7.36 36.51
CA GLU A 196 -17.93 -8.09 37.72
C GLU A 196 -19.06 -8.16 38.77
N ARG A 197 -19.85 -7.09 38.93
CA ARG A 197 -21.02 -7.11 39.82
C ARG A 197 -22.10 -8.05 39.29
N SER A 198 -22.34 -8.07 37.98
CA SER A 198 -23.32 -8.97 37.37
C SER A 198 -22.93 -10.43 37.56
N LEU A 199 -21.65 -10.77 37.34
CA LEU A 199 -21.08 -12.09 37.64
C LEU A 199 -21.32 -12.51 39.09
N ARG A 200 -20.99 -11.63 40.05
CA ARG A 200 -21.20 -11.90 41.48
C ARG A 200 -22.68 -12.10 41.83
N GLN A 201 -23.58 -11.35 41.20
CA GLN A 201 -25.02 -11.50 41.41
C GLN A 201 -25.57 -12.81 40.84
N ILE A 202 -25.12 -13.21 39.64
CA ILE A 202 -25.46 -14.50 39.05
C ILE A 202 -24.99 -15.64 39.97
N ASP A 203 -23.73 -15.59 40.41
CA ASP A 203 -23.18 -16.56 41.36
C ASP A 203 -24.00 -16.67 42.64
N HIS A 204 -24.26 -15.53 43.26
CA HIS A 204 -25.05 -15.49 44.49
C HIS A 204 -26.48 -16.00 44.24
N GLY A 205 -27.06 -15.73 43.07
CA GLY A 205 -28.36 -16.25 42.67
C GLY A 205 -28.38 -17.77 42.55
N ILE A 206 -27.40 -18.34 41.83
CA ILE A 206 -27.24 -19.78 41.66
C ILE A 206 -27.06 -20.45 43.03
N VAL A 207 -26.12 -19.97 43.86
CA VAL A 207 -25.87 -20.51 45.20
C VAL A 207 -27.12 -20.42 46.08
N HIS A 208 -27.81 -19.28 46.07
CA HIS A 208 -29.04 -19.11 46.85
C HIS A 208 -30.15 -20.07 46.41
N ILE A 209 -30.32 -20.31 45.11
CA ILE A 209 -31.29 -21.28 44.59
C ILE A 209 -30.92 -22.71 45.02
N LEU A 210 -29.63 -23.06 45.00
CA LEU A 210 -29.13 -24.37 45.42
C LEU A 210 -29.26 -24.60 46.93
N GLU A 211 -28.94 -23.59 47.75
CA GLU A 211 -28.99 -23.68 49.22
C GLU A 211 -30.42 -23.69 49.78
N GLN A 212 -31.34 -22.93 49.17
CA GLN A 212 -32.74 -22.88 49.65
C GLN A 212 -33.55 -24.12 49.30
N ARG A 213 -33.01 -25.06 48.50
CA ARG A 213 -33.69 -26.30 48.11
C ARG A 213 -33.66 -27.30 49.28
N PRO A 214 -34.81 -27.60 49.93
CA PRO A 214 -34.85 -28.70 50.90
C PRO A 214 -34.53 -30.03 50.19
N ARG A 215 -33.85 -30.96 50.87
CA ARG A 215 -33.52 -32.27 50.27
C ARG A 215 -34.78 -32.94 49.72
N GLY A 216 -34.77 -33.27 48.43
CA GLY A 216 -35.88 -33.91 47.72
C GLY A 216 -36.82 -32.95 46.99
N TRP A 217 -36.60 -31.63 47.05
CA TRP A 217 -37.37 -30.65 46.28
C TRP A 217 -36.68 -30.31 44.97
N THR A 218 -37.45 -29.97 43.95
CA THR A 218 -36.95 -29.47 42.67
C THR A 218 -37.44 -28.04 42.45
N ALA A 219 -36.58 -27.24 41.83
CA ALA A 219 -36.97 -25.91 41.36
C ALA A 219 -37.60 -26.13 39.99
N VAL A 220 -38.82 -25.63 39.82
CA VAL A 220 -39.66 -25.76 38.62
C VAL A 220 -40.13 -24.37 38.21
N ASN A 221 -40.57 -24.21 36.96
CA ASN A 221 -41.11 -22.96 36.43
C ASN A 221 -40.13 -21.78 36.50
N PHE A 222 -38.90 -21.97 36.00
CA PHE A 222 -37.97 -20.85 35.80
C PHE A 222 -38.51 -19.92 34.71
N SER A 223 -38.85 -18.69 35.08
CA SER A 223 -39.20 -17.63 34.12
C SER A 223 -38.14 -16.54 34.16
N TYR A 224 -37.60 -16.20 33.01
CA TYR A 224 -36.71 -15.07 32.77
C TYR A 224 -37.08 -14.39 31.44
N ASP A 225 -36.59 -13.18 31.22
CA ASP A 225 -36.76 -12.46 29.96
C ASP A 225 -35.84 -13.07 28.90
N THR A 226 -36.34 -14.07 28.18
CA THR A 226 -35.59 -14.87 27.19
C THR A 226 -34.99 -14.00 26.10
N ASP A 227 -35.68 -12.93 25.70
CA ASP A 227 -35.24 -12.04 24.63
C ASP A 227 -33.95 -11.30 25.04
N LYS A 228 -33.89 -10.82 26.30
CA LYS A 228 -32.71 -10.12 26.83
C LYS A 228 -31.54 -11.04 27.11
N VAL A 229 -31.81 -12.25 27.63
CA VAL A 229 -30.74 -13.24 27.85
C VAL A 229 -30.16 -13.67 26.50
N GLY A 230 -31.01 -13.85 25.48
CA GLY A 230 -30.58 -14.09 24.11
C GLY A 230 -29.73 -12.93 23.56
N GLU A 231 -30.20 -11.69 23.67
CA GLU A 231 -29.44 -10.52 23.20
C GLU A 231 -28.08 -10.37 23.90
N LEU A 232 -28.02 -10.66 25.20
CA LEU A 232 -26.76 -10.68 25.95
C LEU A 232 -25.84 -11.81 25.46
N GLY A 233 -26.38 -13.00 25.25
CA GLY A 233 -25.66 -14.14 24.68
C GLY A 233 -25.07 -13.82 23.30
N ASP A 234 -25.89 -13.28 22.40
CA ASP A 234 -25.48 -12.86 21.04
C ASP A 234 -24.34 -11.84 21.08
N LEU A 235 -24.41 -10.85 21.99
CA LEU A 235 -23.34 -9.85 22.16
C LEU A 235 -22.05 -10.47 22.72
N LEU A 236 -22.15 -11.38 23.69
CA LEU A 236 -21.00 -12.08 24.26
C LEU A 236 -20.33 -12.98 23.22
N GLU A 237 -21.11 -13.76 22.49
CA GLU A 237 -20.62 -14.62 21.41
C GLU A 237 -19.98 -13.79 20.29
N ALA A 238 -20.60 -12.66 19.91
CA ALA A 238 -20.03 -11.75 18.94
C ALA A 238 -18.66 -11.20 19.39
N ILE A 239 -18.49 -10.84 20.67
CA ILE A 239 -17.19 -10.40 21.21
C ILE A 239 -16.18 -11.56 21.20
N LEU A 240 -16.57 -12.75 21.65
CA LEU A 240 -15.68 -13.91 21.74
C LEU A 240 -15.21 -14.39 20.36
N SER A 241 -16.09 -14.44 19.37
CA SER A 241 -15.75 -14.77 17.98
C SER A 241 -14.83 -13.73 17.32
N SER A 242 -14.91 -12.46 17.74
CA SER A 242 -14.01 -11.40 17.24
C SER A 242 -12.62 -11.40 17.87
N LYS A 243 -12.37 -12.20 18.92
CA LYS A 243 -11.14 -12.17 19.73
C LYS A 243 -9.86 -12.34 18.92
N GLU A 244 -9.85 -13.23 17.93
CA GLU A 244 -8.66 -13.51 17.10
C GLU A 244 -8.24 -12.33 16.22
N HIS A 245 -9.16 -11.41 15.96
CA HIS A 245 -8.93 -10.26 15.10
C HIS A 245 -8.60 -8.98 15.88
N LEU A 246 -8.62 -9.02 17.21
CA LEU A 246 -8.38 -7.85 18.05
C LEU A 246 -6.90 -7.66 18.37
N THR A 247 -6.53 -6.41 18.64
CA THR A 247 -5.20 -6.04 19.12
C THR A 247 -4.89 -6.73 20.45
N GLU A 248 -3.61 -6.96 20.78
CA GLU A 248 -3.22 -7.58 22.07
C GLU A 248 -3.78 -6.80 23.27
N ALA A 249 -3.80 -5.47 23.20
CA ALA A 249 -4.35 -4.62 24.25
C ALA A 249 -5.86 -4.86 24.45
N ASP A 250 -6.61 -5.02 23.36
CA ASP A 250 -8.05 -5.28 23.42
C ASP A 250 -8.36 -6.73 23.83
N GLN A 251 -7.54 -7.69 23.43
CA GLN A 251 -7.61 -9.06 23.95
C GLN A 251 -7.35 -9.11 25.45
N GLN A 252 -6.36 -8.34 25.93
CA GLN A 252 -6.07 -8.22 27.35
C GLN A 252 -7.27 -7.62 28.09
N LYS A 253 -7.89 -6.56 27.57
CA LYS A 253 -9.14 -6.03 28.13
C LYS A 253 -10.24 -7.09 28.21
N ILE A 254 -10.51 -7.84 27.13
CA ILE A 254 -11.50 -8.94 27.14
C ILE A 254 -11.19 -9.98 28.23
N SER A 255 -9.91 -10.31 28.42
CA SER A 255 -9.50 -11.24 29.47
C SER A 255 -9.72 -10.67 30.87
N THR A 256 -9.44 -9.37 31.08
CA THR A 256 -9.71 -8.65 32.32
C THR A 256 -11.20 -8.60 32.63
N PHE A 257 -12.05 -8.41 31.61
CA PHE A 257 -13.50 -8.36 31.73
C PHE A 257 -14.15 -9.69 32.10
N LYS A 258 -13.42 -10.82 32.12
CA LYS A 258 -13.97 -12.15 32.40
C LYS A 258 -15.22 -12.48 31.58
N ILE A 259 -15.25 -12.03 30.33
CA ILE A 259 -16.38 -12.23 29.39
C ILE A 259 -16.67 -13.72 29.20
N GLN A 260 -15.63 -14.55 29.16
CA GLN A 260 -15.76 -16.01 29.10
C GLN A 260 -16.47 -16.58 30.32
N ASP A 261 -16.10 -16.13 31.53
CA ASP A 261 -16.75 -16.57 32.76
C ASP A 261 -18.22 -16.16 32.77
N LEU A 262 -18.54 -14.97 32.24
CA LEU A 262 -19.92 -14.49 32.15
C LEU A 262 -20.75 -15.34 31.18
N SER A 263 -20.20 -15.65 30.00
CA SER A 263 -20.83 -16.54 29.03
C SER A 263 -21.12 -17.91 29.64
N LEU A 264 -20.11 -18.52 30.28
CA LEU A 264 -20.22 -19.86 30.85
C LEU A 264 -21.23 -19.91 32.01
N LYS A 265 -21.28 -18.88 32.86
CA LYS A 265 -22.27 -18.81 33.95
C LYS A 265 -23.68 -18.54 33.45
N LEU A 266 -23.81 -17.79 32.35
CA LEU A 266 -25.10 -17.59 31.69
C LEU A 266 -25.61 -18.91 31.12
N GLU A 267 -24.75 -19.68 30.43
CA GLU A 267 -25.06 -21.02 29.93
C GLU A 267 -25.42 -21.99 31.06
N GLU A 268 -24.69 -21.98 32.18
CA GLU A 268 -25.01 -22.81 33.35
C GLU A 268 -26.38 -22.44 33.95
N ALA A 269 -26.68 -21.15 34.07
CA ALA A 269 -27.99 -20.68 34.53
C ALA A 269 -29.13 -21.08 33.58
N LEU A 270 -28.89 -21.04 32.27
CA LEU A 270 -29.85 -21.48 31.25
C LEU A 270 -30.08 -23.00 31.32
N ALA A 271 -29.01 -23.80 31.45
CA ALA A 271 -29.11 -25.25 31.55
C ALA A 271 -29.91 -25.70 32.80
N LEU A 272 -29.77 -24.98 33.92
CA LEU A 272 -30.58 -25.22 35.11
C LEU A 272 -32.08 -24.97 34.88
N SER A 273 -32.43 -24.04 33.97
CA SER A 273 -33.82 -23.78 33.60
C SER A 273 -34.41 -24.88 32.71
N GLU A 274 -33.61 -25.46 31.81
CA GLU A 274 -34.07 -26.55 30.93
C GLU A 274 -34.33 -27.85 31.69
N LEU A 275 -33.52 -28.17 32.70
CA LEU A 275 -33.71 -29.34 33.58
C LEU A 275 -34.99 -29.27 34.44
N SER A 276 -35.67 -28.12 34.46
CA SER A 276 -36.86 -27.88 35.26
C SER A 276 -38.19 -28.05 34.51
N GLN A 277 -38.14 -28.15 33.17
CA GLN A 277 -39.29 -28.40 32.29
C GLN A 277 -39.52 -29.90 32.10
#